data_AF-A0A1Q6W9Y5-F1
#
_entry.id   AF-A0A1Q6W9Y5-F1
#
_cell.length_a   1.000
_cell.length_b   1.000
_cell.length_c   1.000
_cell.angle_alpha   90.00
_cell.angle_beta   90.00
_cell.angle_gamma   90.00
#
_symmetry.space_group_name_H-M   'P 1'
#
loop_
_entity.id
_entity.type
_entity.pdbx_description
1 polymer ?
#
loop_
_entity_poly.entity_id
_entity_poly.type
_entity_poly.pdbx_seq_one_letter_code
_entity_poly.pdbx_strand_id
1 'polypeptide(L)'
;MRRLVVLALILAGCATVADSPDYSALPRWTTHAIAQARGDVRVLPDGRRQAVRYEGWPTQDFGSFRTYAYDDARPDVPVSKATPPTGVSGDAKKGRALFLSRAKAPCTGCHLVPGADVWPAGNVGPDLSAIGDRRLPEAYLYQQVWDPRVTFPNTTMPPWGASGAFTAEEIVHLVTYLQTLKGPIPPEQDAERNPFTRGRPTGFGDNLDPTNNPAVVLAEDAEKLWNAPGPNGRACANCHDGGATRSMRGAATRYPKFVAAYGRVMSIEDFLTVHGPERTGRPLLAESEDNVDLAMLIKMASNGMPVQVDVTSAEARAALARGKASFYRRIGERNHSCADCHTPERGANKFLGGRMLVDVTEGLTRHFPTWRTSQGAAWDMRRRFQWCMTPLGANMLAADAIEYAELELYLTSFDNGKPMSVPGIRH
;
A
#
# COMPACT_ATOMS: atom_id res chain seq x y z
N MET A 1 44.17 -30.88 -38.43
CA MET A 1 42.94 -30.19 -37.95
C MET A 1 42.39 -30.93 -36.74
N ARG A 2 42.70 -30.48 -35.51
CA ARG A 2 42.06 -30.94 -34.27
C ARG A 2 41.64 -29.69 -33.50
N ARG A 3 40.35 -29.41 -33.46
CA ARG A 3 39.76 -28.31 -32.68
C ARG A 3 39.63 -28.82 -31.24
N LEU A 4 40.39 -28.24 -30.31
CA LEU A 4 40.17 -28.40 -28.88
C LEU A 4 39.03 -27.47 -28.47
N VAL A 5 37.95 -28.06 -27.97
CA VAL A 5 36.81 -27.36 -27.37
C VAL A 5 37.19 -27.02 -25.94
N VAL A 6 37.23 -25.72 -25.61
CA VAL A 6 37.38 -25.23 -24.24
C VAL A 6 36.02 -25.36 -23.56
N LEU A 7 35.94 -26.23 -22.55
CA LEU A 7 34.76 -26.38 -21.70
C LEU A 7 34.75 -25.22 -20.69
N ALA A 8 33.87 -24.24 -20.90
CA ALA A 8 33.63 -23.19 -19.91
C ALA A 8 32.80 -23.77 -18.75
N LEU A 9 33.43 -23.94 -17.59
CA LEU A 9 32.74 -24.23 -16.33
C LEU A 9 31.90 -23.01 -15.95
N ILE A 10 30.58 -23.11 -16.16
CA ILE A 10 29.60 -22.21 -15.57
C ILE A 10 29.51 -22.58 -14.08
N LEU A 11 30.23 -21.85 -13.25
CA LEU A 11 30.00 -21.83 -11.81
C LEU A 11 28.62 -21.23 -11.58
N ALA A 12 27.64 -22.10 -11.31
CA ALA A 12 26.36 -21.71 -10.75
C ALA A 12 26.62 -21.15 -9.35
N GLY A 13 26.81 -19.83 -9.26
CA GLY A 13 26.82 -19.12 -7.98
C GLY A 13 25.49 -19.36 -7.29
N CYS A 14 25.51 -20.04 -6.16
CA CYS A 14 24.40 -20.07 -5.22
C CYS A 14 24.01 -18.61 -4.96
N ALA A 15 22.78 -18.24 -5.27
CA ALA A 15 22.22 -16.98 -4.82
C ALA A 15 22.27 -17.01 -3.28
N THR A 16 23.22 -16.28 -2.71
CA THR A 16 23.26 -16.04 -1.27
C THR A 16 21.94 -15.40 -0.90
N VAL A 17 21.32 -15.89 0.18
CA VAL A 17 20.23 -15.20 0.88
C VAL A 17 20.60 -13.72 0.91
N ALA A 18 19.86 -12.87 0.21
CA ALA A 18 20.12 -11.44 0.25
C ALA A 18 20.11 -11.05 1.73
N ASP A 19 21.21 -10.47 2.23
CA ASP A 19 21.38 -10.09 3.63
C ASP A 19 20.09 -9.42 4.11
N SER A 20 19.38 -10.09 5.02
CA SER A 20 18.20 -9.50 5.62
C SER A 20 18.66 -8.21 6.31
N PRO A 21 18.00 -7.06 6.07
CA PRO A 21 18.46 -5.82 6.65
C PRO A 21 18.61 -5.92 8.17
N ASP A 22 19.63 -5.27 8.72
CA ASP A 22 19.82 -5.22 10.16
C ASP A 22 18.81 -4.24 10.80
N TYR A 23 18.09 -4.75 11.81
CA TYR A 23 17.10 -4.04 12.61
C TYR A 23 17.57 -3.79 14.05
N SER A 24 18.71 -4.36 14.47
CA SER A 24 19.16 -4.41 15.87
C SER A 24 19.53 -3.05 16.46
N ALA A 25 19.98 -2.12 15.62
CA ALA A 25 20.39 -0.77 16.02
C ALA A 25 19.25 0.27 16.00
N LEU A 26 18.00 -0.14 15.76
CA LEU A 26 16.88 0.80 15.67
C LEU A 26 16.41 1.28 17.07
N PRO A 27 16.17 2.59 17.24
CA PRO A 27 15.69 3.11 18.51
C PRO A 27 14.25 2.65 18.79
N ARG A 28 13.94 2.41 20.06
CA ARG A 28 12.54 2.23 20.49
C ARG A 28 11.80 3.56 20.38
N TRP A 29 10.54 3.49 19.96
CA TRP A 29 9.68 4.66 19.79
C TRP A 29 8.32 4.44 20.43
N THR A 30 7.89 5.39 21.25
CA THR A 30 6.52 5.46 21.74
C THR A 30 5.71 6.29 20.76
N THR A 31 4.64 5.74 20.21
CA THR A 31 3.83 6.43 19.21
C THR A 31 3.20 7.72 19.75
N HIS A 32 3.27 8.78 18.95
CA HIS A 32 2.60 10.06 19.14
C HIS A 32 1.40 10.21 18.19
N ALA A 33 0.89 9.11 17.63
CA ALA A 33 -0.25 9.13 16.73
C ALA A 33 -1.59 9.31 17.49
N ILE A 34 -2.60 9.84 16.80
CA ILE A 34 -3.99 9.77 17.27
C ILE A 34 -4.43 8.31 17.44
N ALA A 35 -5.42 8.04 18.29
CA ALA A 35 -5.82 6.67 18.66
C ALA A 35 -6.14 5.78 17.44
N GLN A 36 -6.83 6.32 16.45
CA GLN A 36 -7.22 5.64 15.22
C GLN A 36 -6.03 5.25 14.33
N ALA A 37 -4.89 5.89 14.53
CA ALA A 37 -3.69 5.79 13.73
C ALA A 37 -2.57 4.98 14.43
N ARG A 38 -2.81 4.41 15.62
CA ARG A 38 -1.81 3.65 16.40
C ARG A 38 -1.67 2.18 15.99
N GLY A 39 -2.66 1.64 15.28
CA GLY A 39 -2.71 0.21 14.99
C GLY A 39 -3.20 -0.66 16.16
N ASP A 40 -3.82 -0.05 17.17
CA ASP A 40 -4.30 -0.74 18.37
C ASP A 40 -5.42 -1.76 18.06
N VAL A 41 -5.54 -2.77 18.92
CA VAL A 41 -6.65 -3.74 18.90
C VAL A 41 -7.37 -3.71 20.24
N ARG A 42 -8.69 -3.56 20.21
CA ARG A 42 -9.55 -3.64 21.40
C ARG A 42 -10.20 -5.00 21.53
N VAL A 43 -10.39 -5.44 22.77
CA VAL A 43 -11.20 -6.63 23.10
C VAL A 43 -12.59 -6.15 23.48
N LEU A 44 -13.61 -6.67 22.80
CA LEU A 44 -15.02 -6.39 23.04
C LEU A 44 -15.53 -7.19 24.26
N PRO A 45 -16.67 -6.80 24.87
CA PRO A 45 -17.22 -7.53 26.03
C PRO A 45 -17.53 -9.01 25.77
N ASP A 46 -17.78 -9.39 24.52
CA ASP A 46 -18.01 -10.77 24.08
C ASP A 46 -16.70 -11.55 23.79
N GLY A 47 -15.54 -10.96 24.10
CA GLY A 47 -14.22 -11.54 23.88
C GLY A 47 -13.70 -11.40 22.44
N ARG A 48 -14.51 -10.91 21.49
CA ARG A 48 -14.03 -10.69 20.12
C ARG A 48 -13.00 -9.55 20.08
N ARG A 49 -12.01 -9.70 19.22
CA ARG A 49 -10.98 -8.69 18.97
C ARG A 49 -11.36 -7.84 17.78
N GLN A 50 -11.09 -6.54 17.87
CA GLN A 50 -11.42 -5.58 16.83
C GLN A 50 -10.29 -4.55 16.69
N ALA A 51 -9.80 -4.36 15.48
CA ALA A 51 -8.82 -3.31 15.19
C ALA A 51 -9.45 -1.92 15.38
N VAL A 52 -8.73 -1.03 16.07
CA VAL A 52 -9.06 0.39 16.20
C VAL A 52 -8.53 1.11 14.96
N ARG A 53 -9.43 1.71 14.18
CA ARG A 53 -9.13 2.33 12.88
C ARG A 53 -9.96 3.59 12.68
N TYR A 54 -9.68 4.31 11.61
CA TYR A 54 -10.49 5.44 11.14
C TYR A 54 -11.94 5.02 10.90
N GLU A 55 -12.85 5.99 11.02
CA GLU A 55 -14.27 5.77 10.77
C GLU A 55 -14.51 5.24 9.34
N GLY A 56 -15.43 4.28 9.21
CA GLY A 56 -15.75 3.63 7.93
C GLY A 56 -14.74 2.58 7.46
N TRP A 57 -13.60 2.40 8.13
CA TRP A 57 -12.62 1.39 7.73
C TRP A 57 -12.97 0.00 8.28
N PRO A 58 -12.61 -1.11 7.58
CA PRO A 58 -12.83 -2.46 8.08
C PRO A 58 -12.08 -2.69 9.38
N THR A 59 -12.77 -3.18 10.41
CA THR A 59 -12.26 -3.32 11.79
C THR A 59 -11.86 -4.76 12.17
N GLN A 60 -11.85 -5.68 11.21
CA GLN A 60 -11.42 -7.06 11.43
C GLN A 60 -9.97 -7.09 11.96
N ASP A 61 -9.75 -7.93 12.97
CA ASP A 61 -8.41 -8.20 13.51
C ASP A 61 -7.72 -9.30 12.69
N PHE A 62 -6.52 -8.99 12.19
CA PHE A 62 -5.64 -9.91 11.47
C PHE A 62 -4.42 -10.31 12.31
N GLY A 63 -4.56 -10.34 13.63
CA GLY A 63 -3.50 -10.66 14.59
C GLY A 63 -2.87 -12.06 14.44
N SER A 64 -3.47 -12.96 13.67
CA SER A 64 -2.84 -14.24 13.29
C SER A 64 -1.83 -14.11 12.16
N PHE A 65 -1.84 -13.02 11.40
CA PHE A 65 -0.98 -12.80 10.23
C PHE A 65 0.11 -11.77 10.52
N ARG A 66 1.29 -12.02 9.97
CA ARG A 66 2.44 -11.12 10.01
C ARG A 66 2.06 -9.72 9.48
N THR A 67 2.62 -8.68 10.08
CA THR A 67 2.57 -7.27 9.65
C THR A 67 3.91 -6.82 9.10
N TYR A 68 4.05 -5.53 8.78
CA TYR A 68 5.34 -4.96 8.37
C TYR A 68 6.30 -4.64 9.52
N ALA A 69 5.88 -4.81 10.79
CA ALA A 69 6.73 -4.52 11.94
C ALA A 69 8.03 -5.32 11.87
N TYR A 70 9.17 -4.67 12.10
CA TYR A 70 10.47 -5.32 11.94
C TYR A 70 10.75 -6.42 12.95
N ASP A 71 10.12 -6.34 14.12
CA ASP A 71 10.21 -7.35 15.19
C ASP A 71 9.13 -8.44 15.10
N ASP A 72 8.29 -8.42 14.06
CA ASP A 72 7.25 -9.42 13.90
C ASP A 72 7.83 -10.78 13.44
N ALA A 73 7.88 -11.72 14.37
CA ALA A 73 8.42 -13.05 14.14
C ALA A 73 7.38 -14.06 13.60
N ARG A 74 6.10 -13.68 13.44
CA ARG A 74 5.04 -14.60 12.98
C ARG A 74 5.37 -15.21 11.61
N PRO A 75 5.20 -16.51 11.38
CA PRO A 75 5.51 -17.10 10.09
C PRO A 75 4.57 -16.59 8.98
N ASP A 76 5.05 -16.67 7.74
CA ASP A 76 4.18 -16.48 6.57
C ASP A 76 3.14 -17.61 6.50
N VAL A 77 2.02 -17.39 5.79
CA VAL A 77 1.02 -18.44 5.54
C VAL A 77 1.72 -19.62 4.84
N PRO A 78 1.79 -20.81 5.47
CA PRO A 78 2.52 -21.94 4.90
C PRO A 78 2.00 -22.31 3.52
N VAL A 79 2.92 -22.65 2.62
CA VAL A 79 2.53 -23.20 1.31
C VAL A 79 1.92 -24.58 1.53
N SER A 80 0.70 -24.81 1.04
CA SER A 80 0.00 -26.07 1.28
C SER A 80 -0.61 -26.67 0.01
N LYS A 81 -0.50 -28.00 -0.10
CA LYS A 81 -1.20 -28.78 -1.12
C LYS A 81 -2.56 -29.20 -0.58
N ALA A 82 -3.57 -29.23 -1.43
CA ALA A 82 -4.89 -29.73 -1.08
C ALA A 82 -5.58 -30.37 -2.29
N THR A 83 -6.51 -31.28 -1.98
CA THR A 83 -7.38 -31.93 -2.95
C THR A 83 -8.83 -31.60 -2.63
N PRO A 84 -9.74 -31.57 -3.64
CA PRO A 84 -11.17 -31.41 -3.38
C PRO A 84 -11.68 -32.44 -2.36
N PRO A 85 -12.51 -32.03 -1.39
CA PRO A 85 -13.10 -32.96 -0.43
C PRO A 85 -14.03 -33.96 -1.13
N THR A 86 -14.00 -35.22 -0.70
CA THR A 86 -14.91 -36.26 -1.20
C THR A 86 -16.34 -36.02 -0.70
N GLY A 87 -17.34 -36.27 -1.54
CA GLY A 87 -18.76 -36.19 -1.16
C GLY A 87 -19.34 -34.77 -1.15
N VAL A 88 -18.60 -33.77 -1.61
CA VAL A 88 -19.10 -32.40 -1.80
C VAL A 88 -19.44 -32.17 -3.26
N SER A 89 -20.72 -31.91 -3.55
CA SER A 89 -21.17 -31.51 -4.89
C SER A 89 -21.11 -29.99 -5.04
N GLY A 90 -20.46 -29.52 -6.10
CA GLY A 90 -20.35 -28.09 -6.36
C GLY A 90 -21.63 -27.45 -6.92
N ASP A 91 -21.82 -26.17 -6.62
CA ASP A 91 -22.96 -25.37 -7.07
C ASP A 91 -22.42 -24.11 -7.76
N ALA A 92 -22.64 -24.01 -9.08
CA ALA A 92 -22.16 -22.89 -9.89
C ALA A 92 -22.79 -21.54 -9.50
N LYS A 93 -24.03 -21.51 -8.99
CA LYS A 93 -24.67 -20.27 -8.54
C LYS A 93 -24.00 -19.76 -7.26
N LYS A 94 -23.75 -20.65 -6.30
CA LYS A 94 -22.98 -20.31 -5.10
C LYS A 94 -21.56 -19.88 -5.46
N GLY A 95 -20.91 -20.61 -6.37
CA GLY A 95 -19.57 -20.27 -6.86
C GLY A 95 -19.50 -18.88 -7.48
N ARG A 96 -20.47 -18.53 -8.32
CA ARG A 96 -20.57 -17.19 -8.91
C ARG A 96 -20.79 -16.12 -7.83
N ALA A 97 -21.69 -16.36 -6.88
CA ALA A 97 -21.93 -15.40 -5.79
C ALA A 97 -20.66 -15.15 -4.95
N LEU A 98 -19.89 -16.20 -4.66
CA LEU A 98 -18.59 -16.09 -3.99
C LEU A 98 -17.59 -15.30 -4.83
N PHE A 99 -17.50 -15.58 -6.14
CA PHE A 99 -16.60 -14.90 -7.06
C PHE A 99 -16.87 -13.38 -7.17
N LEU A 100 -18.15 -12.97 -7.06
CA LEU A 100 -18.55 -11.56 -7.09
C LEU A 100 -18.52 -10.87 -5.71
N SER A 101 -18.29 -11.62 -4.63
CA SER A 101 -18.39 -11.10 -3.27
C SER A 101 -17.22 -10.18 -2.93
N ARG A 102 -17.45 -8.86 -2.98
CA ARG A 102 -16.47 -7.85 -2.55
C ARG A 102 -16.08 -7.96 -1.08
N ALA A 103 -16.99 -8.47 -0.24
CA ALA A 103 -16.78 -8.61 1.20
C ALA A 103 -15.90 -9.82 1.55
N LYS A 104 -15.93 -10.88 0.72
CA LYS A 104 -15.18 -12.11 0.98
C LYS A 104 -13.88 -12.17 0.19
N ALA A 105 -13.99 -12.28 -1.13
CA ALA A 105 -12.84 -12.23 -2.02
C ALA A 105 -13.23 -11.52 -3.33
N PRO A 106 -12.68 -10.33 -3.59
CA PRO A 106 -13.02 -9.55 -4.78
C PRO A 106 -12.33 -10.12 -6.02
N CYS A 107 -12.66 -11.35 -6.44
CA CYS A 107 -12.03 -12.02 -7.59
C CYS A 107 -12.17 -11.19 -8.86
N THR A 108 -13.31 -10.52 -9.07
CA THR A 108 -13.54 -9.57 -10.18
C THR A 108 -12.65 -8.34 -10.15
N GLY A 109 -12.08 -8.02 -8.99
CA GLY A 109 -11.05 -7.00 -8.88
C GLY A 109 -9.79 -7.35 -9.67
N CYS A 110 -9.47 -8.64 -9.83
CA CYS A 110 -8.29 -9.08 -10.57
C CYS A 110 -8.64 -9.75 -11.91
N HIS A 111 -9.76 -10.48 -11.96
CA HIS A 111 -10.12 -11.36 -13.06
C HIS A 111 -11.36 -10.88 -13.79
N LEU A 112 -11.30 -10.91 -15.12
CA LEU A 112 -12.47 -10.72 -15.97
C LEU A 112 -13.26 -12.04 -16.09
N VAL A 113 -14.58 -11.95 -16.00
CA VAL A 113 -15.56 -13.02 -16.31
C VAL A 113 -16.77 -12.40 -17.01
N PRO A 114 -17.61 -13.19 -17.72
CA PRO A 114 -18.78 -12.67 -18.42
C PRO A 114 -19.86 -12.19 -17.44
N GLY A 115 -20.56 -11.11 -17.82
CA GLY A 115 -21.71 -10.59 -17.10
C GLY A 115 -21.70 -9.07 -16.98
N ALA A 116 -22.88 -8.45 -17.17
CA ALA A 116 -23.05 -7.00 -17.03
C ALA A 116 -22.76 -6.50 -15.60
N ASP A 117 -22.99 -7.37 -14.61
CA ASP A 117 -22.79 -7.15 -13.17
C ASP A 117 -21.32 -7.26 -12.71
N VAL A 118 -20.40 -7.58 -13.63
CA VAL A 118 -18.95 -7.70 -13.37
C VAL A 118 -18.25 -6.34 -13.52
N TRP A 119 -18.89 -5.27 -13.03
CA TRP A 119 -18.40 -3.89 -13.17
C TRP A 119 -17.99 -3.26 -11.81
N PRO A 120 -16.84 -2.58 -11.74
CA PRO A 120 -15.72 -2.60 -12.68
C PRO A 120 -14.83 -3.83 -12.50
N ALA A 121 -14.57 -4.56 -13.60
CA ALA A 121 -13.61 -5.65 -13.64
C ALA A 121 -12.17 -5.13 -13.71
N GLY A 122 -11.22 -5.89 -13.19
CA GLY A 122 -9.79 -5.66 -13.37
C GLY A 122 -9.11 -6.64 -14.31
N ASN A 123 -7.83 -6.40 -14.58
CA ASN A 123 -6.97 -7.20 -15.46
C ASN A 123 -5.57 -7.46 -14.86
N VAL A 124 -5.44 -7.40 -13.54
CA VAL A 124 -4.22 -7.82 -12.84
C VAL A 124 -4.01 -9.34 -13.00
N GLY A 125 -5.09 -10.11 -12.84
CA GLY A 125 -5.13 -11.54 -13.07
C GLY A 125 -5.48 -11.87 -14.52
N PRO A 126 -5.29 -13.14 -14.94
CA PRO A 126 -5.72 -13.60 -16.25
C PRO A 126 -7.23 -13.47 -16.44
N ASP A 127 -7.64 -13.25 -17.69
CA ASP A 127 -9.03 -13.37 -18.11
C ASP A 127 -9.51 -14.82 -17.93
N LEU A 128 -10.59 -15.00 -17.17
CA LEU A 128 -11.17 -16.30 -16.85
C LEU A 128 -12.42 -16.59 -17.67
N SER A 129 -12.79 -15.73 -18.61
CA SER A 129 -14.11 -15.75 -19.24
C SER A 129 -14.43 -17.03 -20.02
N ALA A 130 -13.40 -17.73 -20.50
CA ALA A 130 -13.51 -19.01 -21.21
C ALA A 130 -12.66 -20.11 -20.54
N ILE A 131 -12.36 -20.01 -19.24
CA ILE A 131 -11.47 -20.99 -18.57
C ILE A 131 -12.02 -22.42 -18.62
N GLY A 132 -13.34 -22.60 -18.69
CA GLY A 132 -14.01 -23.89 -18.82
C GLY A 132 -13.72 -24.60 -20.15
N ASP A 133 -13.40 -23.87 -21.22
CA ASP A 133 -13.01 -24.47 -22.51
C ASP A 133 -11.66 -25.18 -22.45
N ARG A 134 -10.81 -24.80 -21.48
CA ARG A 134 -9.51 -25.44 -21.26
C ARG A 134 -9.62 -26.85 -20.66
N ARG A 135 -10.80 -27.24 -20.17
CA ARG A 135 -11.08 -28.56 -19.57
C ARG A 135 -10.01 -28.99 -18.54
N LEU A 136 -9.54 -28.03 -17.74
CA LEU A 136 -8.54 -28.30 -16.72
C LEU A 136 -9.12 -29.24 -15.65
N PRO A 137 -8.32 -30.18 -15.11
CA PRO A 137 -8.77 -31.08 -14.06
C PRO A 137 -9.29 -30.31 -12.84
N GLU A 138 -10.37 -30.79 -12.23
CA GLU A 138 -10.96 -30.17 -11.03
C GLU A 138 -9.92 -30.00 -9.91
N ALA A 139 -9.13 -31.03 -9.64
CA ALA A 139 -8.07 -30.98 -8.65
C ALA A 139 -7.02 -29.89 -8.94
N TYR A 140 -6.73 -29.61 -10.22
CA TYR A 140 -5.82 -28.53 -10.59
C TYR A 140 -6.44 -27.16 -10.27
N LEU A 141 -7.68 -26.91 -10.71
CA LEU A 141 -8.38 -25.65 -10.43
C LEU A 141 -8.57 -25.42 -8.92
N TYR A 142 -8.91 -26.49 -8.18
CA TYR A 142 -9.02 -26.47 -6.73
C TYR A 142 -7.69 -26.06 -6.09
N GLN A 143 -6.58 -26.68 -6.50
CA GLN A 143 -5.26 -26.31 -6.00
C GLN A 143 -4.88 -24.87 -6.34
N GLN A 144 -5.25 -24.35 -7.53
CA GLN A 144 -4.97 -22.95 -7.88
C GLN A 144 -5.72 -21.96 -6.98
N VAL A 145 -6.95 -22.27 -6.59
CA VAL A 145 -7.70 -21.43 -5.65
C VAL A 145 -7.20 -21.64 -4.22
N TRP A 146 -6.92 -22.87 -3.81
CA TRP A 146 -6.44 -23.21 -2.47
C TRP A 146 -5.11 -22.54 -2.16
N ASP A 147 -4.09 -22.83 -2.98
CA ASP A 147 -2.77 -22.24 -2.88
C ASP A 147 -2.03 -22.34 -4.22
N PRO A 148 -2.02 -21.26 -5.02
CA PRO A 148 -1.36 -21.26 -6.32
C PRO A 148 0.17 -21.27 -6.19
N ARG A 149 0.74 -21.03 -5.01
CA ARG A 149 2.19 -21.01 -4.77
C ARG A 149 2.82 -22.40 -4.91
N VAL A 150 2.02 -23.46 -4.79
CA VAL A 150 2.44 -24.84 -5.07
C VAL A 150 2.93 -25.00 -6.51
N THR A 151 2.28 -24.32 -7.46
CA THR A 151 2.65 -24.37 -8.89
C THR A 151 3.48 -23.15 -9.29
N PHE A 152 3.14 -21.98 -8.74
CA PHE A 152 3.73 -20.69 -9.09
C PHE A 152 4.21 -19.97 -7.82
N PRO A 153 5.42 -20.28 -7.29
CA PRO A 153 5.90 -19.75 -6.00
C PRO A 153 5.86 -18.22 -5.89
N ASN A 154 6.06 -17.55 -7.02
CA ASN A 154 6.11 -16.10 -7.12
C ASN A 154 4.77 -15.47 -7.51
N THR A 155 3.66 -16.21 -7.60
CA THR A 155 2.33 -15.67 -7.97
C THR A 155 1.86 -14.52 -7.09
N THR A 156 1.03 -13.66 -7.67
CA THR A 156 0.32 -12.56 -7.00
C THR A 156 -1.08 -13.01 -6.55
N MET A 157 -1.56 -14.20 -6.96
CA MET A 157 -2.86 -14.71 -6.54
C MET A 157 -2.81 -15.13 -5.06
N PRO A 158 -3.72 -14.64 -4.19
CA PRO A 158 -3.74 -15.01 -2.78
C PRO A 158 -3.96 -16.51 -2.56
N PRO A 159 -3.37 -17.10 -1.50
CA PRO A 159 -3.55 -18.51 -1.16
C PRO A 159 -4.84 -18.69 -0.34
N TRP A 160 -5.98 -18.50 -1.00
CA TRP A 160 -7.30 -18.36 -0.38
C TRP A 160 -7.73 -19.50 0.55
N GLY A 161 -7.36 -20.74 0.23
CA GLY A 161 -7.62 -21.90 1.08
C GLY A 161 -6.60 -22.01 2.22
N ALA A 162 -5.31 -21.85 1.90
CA ALA A 162 -4.24 -21.95 2.89
C ALA A 162 -4.30 -20.85 3.97
N SER A 163 -4.81 -19.66 3.63
CA SER A 163 -5.02 -18.57 4.57
C SER A 163 -6.28 -18.73 5.42
N GLY A 164 -7.18 -19.65 5.05
CA GLY A 164 -8.47 -19.85 5.70
C GLY A 164 -9.57 -18.88 5.26
N ALA A 165 -9.32 -18.04 4.24
CA ALA A 165 -10.32 -17.09 3.72
C ALA A 165 -11.52 -17.79 3.05
N PHE A 166 -11.32 -18.98 2.49
CA PHE A 166 -12.39 -19.85 2.00
C PHE A 166 -12.33 -21.24 2.62
N THR A 167 -13.51 -21.83 2.83
CA THR A 167 -13.60 -23.24 3.21
C THR A 167 -13.35 -24.16 2.01
N ALA A 168 -13.07 -25.43 2.29
CA ALA A 168 -12.90 -26.43 1.24
C ALA A 168 -14.14 -26.57 0.34
N GLU A 169 -15.35 -26.51 0.89
CA GLU A 169 -16.61 -26.58 0.14
C GLU A 169 -16.83 -25.35 -0.75
N GLU A 170 -16.51 -24.17 -0.25
CA GLU A 170 -16.66 -22.94 -1.02
C GLU A 170 -15.74 -22.91 -2.24
N ILE A 171 -14.54 -23.46 -2.11
CA ILE A 171 -13.62 -23.63 -3.24
C ILE A 171 -14.19 -24.61 -4.27
N VAL A 172 -14.87 -25.69 -3.86
CA VAL A 172 -15.57 -26.59 -4.81
C VAL A 172 -16.63 -25.81 -5.59
N HIS A 173 -17.45 -24.98 -4.92
CA HIS A 173 -18.44 -24.15 -5.61
C HIS A 173 -17.79 -23.18 -6.62
N LEU A 174 -16.70 -22.50 -6.24
CA LEU A 174 -15.93 -21.63 -7.13
C LEU A 174 -15.40 -22.38 -8.36
N VAL A 175 -14.79 -23.55 -8.17
CA VAL A 175 -14.27 -24.38 -9.27
C VAL A 175 -15.39 -24.81 -10.21
N THR A 176 -16.53 -25.25 -9.67
CA THR A 176 -17.70 -25.60 -10.48
C THR A 176 -18.19 -24.42 -11.31
N TYR A 177 -18.25 -23.21 -10.74
CA TYR A 177 -18.57 -22.02 -11.50
C TYR A 177 -17.56 -21.76 -12.62
N LEU A 178 -16.25 -21.79 -12.34
CA LEU A 178 -15.21 -21.57 -13.35
C LEU A 178 -15.30 -22.56 -14.52
N GLN A 179 -15.64 -23.83 -14.25
CA GLN A 179 -15.83 -24.84 -15.29
C GLN A 179 -17.05 -24.59 -16.19
N THR A 180 -18.02 -23.78 -15.72
CA THR A 180 -19.17 -23.34 -16.55
C THR A 180 -18.81 -22.23 -17.55
N LEU A 181 -17.70 -21.52 -17.35
CA LEU A 181 -17.29 -20.39 -18.17
C LEU A 181 -16.71 -20.86 -19.51
N LYS A 182 -17.57 -20.97 -20.53
CA LYS A 182 -17.24 -21.47 -21.87
C LYS A 182 -17.63 -20.43 -22.92
N GLY A 183 -16.89 -20.41 -24.03
CA GLY A 183 -17.17 -19.57 -25.17
C GLY A 183 -18.29 -20.09 -26.08
N PRO A 184 -18.64 -19.31 -27.13
CA PRO A 184 -18.09 -17.99 -27.43
C PRO A 184 -18.62 -16.91 -26.47
N ILE A 185 -17.73 -16.06 -25.97
CA ILE A 185 -18.12 -14.89 -25.16
C ILE A 185 -18.37 -13.74 -26.15
N PRO A 186 -19.56 -13.12 -26.16
CA PRO A 186 -19.77 -11.91 -26.93
C PRO A 186 -18.72 -10.87 -26.53
N PRO A 187 -18.03 -10.22 -27.49
CA PRO A 187 -17.03 -9.21 -27.16
C PRO A 187 -17.68 -8.09 -26.33
N GLU A 188 -17.02 -7.67 -25.25
CA GLU A 188 -17.45 -6.52 -24.48
C GLU A 188 -17.38 -5.27 -25.37
N GLN A 189 -18.54 -4.70 -25.68
CA GLN A 189 -18.66 -3.57 -26.61
C GLN A 189 -18.44 -2.23 -25.92
N ASP A 190 -18.61 -2.17 -24.60
CA ASP A 190 -18.34 -0.98 -23.82
C ASP A 190 -16.85 -0.92 -23.47
N ALA A 191 -16.13 0.01 -24.11
CA ALA A 191 -14.71 0.22 -23.89
C ALA A 191 -14.38 0.56 -22.43
N GLU A 192 -15.31 1.21 -21.71
CA GLU A 192 -15.13 1.48 -20.30
C GLU A 192 -15.27 0.20 -19.49
N ARG A 193 -16.17 -0.72 -19.86
CA ARG A 193 -16.36 -2.00 -19.15
C ARG A 193 -15.16 -2.93 -19.22
N ASN A 194 -14.52 -3.01 -20.38
CA ASN A 194 -13.38 -3.87 -20.60
C ASN A 194 -12.07 -3.25 -20.03
N PRO A 195 -11.44 -3.85 -19.00
CA PRO A 195 -10.22 -3.31 -18.40
C PRO A 195 -9.01 -3.27 -19.35
N PHE A 196 -9.04 -3.99 -20.48
CA PHE A 196 -7.97 -3.93 -21.49
C PHE A 196 -8.09 -2.74 -22.44
N THR A 197 -9.28 -2.14 -22.56
CA THR A 197 -9.55 -0.99 -23.43
C THR A 197 -9.94 0.28 -22.66
N ARG A 198 -10.31 0.16 -21.38
CA ARG A 198 -10.73 1.27 -20.53
C ARG A 198 -9.68 2.37 -20.52
N GLY A 199 -10.12 3.61 -20.71
CA GLY A 199 -9.25 4.77 -20.65
C GLY A 199 -8.54 4.89 -19.30
N ARG A 200 -7.28 5.35 -19.32
CA ARG A 200 -6.61 5.73 -18.07
C ARG A 200 -7.39 6.88 -17.43
N PRO A 201 -7.71 6.83 -16.13
CA PRO A 201 -8.41 7.93 -15.47
C PRO A 201 -7.66 9.23 -15.70
N THR A 202 -8.36 10.26 -16.20
CA THR A 202 -7.82 11.61 -16.26
C THR A 202 -7.66 12.13 -14.83
N GLY A 203 -6.55 12.82 -14.56
CA GLY A 203 -6.33 13.47 -13.26
C GLY A 203 -7.34 14.59 -13.01
N PHE A 204 -7.30 15.19 -11.83
CA PHE A 204 -8.22 16.27 -11.42
C PHE A 204 -7.76 17.67 -11.90
N GLY A 205 -7.07 17.75 -13.03
CA GLY A 205 -6.47 19.00 -13.51
C GLY A 205 -5.21 19.39 -12.72
N ASP A 206 -5.01 20.70 -12.54
CA ASP A 206 -3.90 21.25 -11.75
C ASP A 206 -4.14 20.99 -10.26
N ASN A 207 -3.21 20.29 -9.60
CA ASN A 207 -3.31 20.00 -8.17
C ASN A 207 -3.20 21.26 -7.30
N LEU A 208 -2.61 22.34 -7.81
CA LEU A 208 -2.36 23.56 -7.06
C LEU A 208 -3.42 24.64 -7.28
N ASP A 209 -4.44 24.35 -8.12
CA ASP A 209 -5.59 25.22 -8.29
C ASP A 209 -6.59 24.99 -7.14
N PRO A 210 -6.84 25.99 -6.27
CA PRO A 210 -7.76 25.85 -5.13
C PRO A 210 -9.22 25.62 -5.56
N THR A 211 -9.59 25.94 -6.80
CA THR A 211 -10.93 25.62 -7.33
C THR A 211 -11.11 24.13 -7.63
N ASN A 212 -10.00 23.41 -7.87
CA ASN A 212 -9.99 21.97 -8.11
C ASN A 212 -9.64 21.17 -6.85
N ASN A 213 -8.73 21.70 -6.01
CA ASN A 213 -8.16 20.99 -4.87
C ASN A 213 -8.44 21.72 -3.54
N PRO A 214 -9.46 21.28 -2.76
CA PRO A 214 -9.79 21.86 -1.46
C PRO A 214 -8.63 21.84 -0.45
N ALA A 215 -7.67 20.91 -0.58
CA ALA A 215 -6.53 20.85 0.33
C ALA A 215 -5.59 22.07 0.22
N VAL A 216 -5.62 22.82 -0.89
CA VAL A 216 -4.86 24.07 -1.00
C VAL A 216 -5.35 25.07 0.04
N VAL A 217 -6.67 25.21 0.18
CA VAL A 217 -7.28 26.11 1.18
C VAL A 217 -6.97 25.66 2.60
N LEU A 218 -7.03 24.36 2.89
CA LEU A 218 -6.67 23.82 4.21
C LEU A 218 -5.21 24.15 4.58
N ALA A 219 -4.30 24.00 3.61
CA ALA A 219 -2.90 24.29 3.81
C ALA A 219 -2.65 25.80 4.00
N GLU A 220 -3.33 26.67 3.24
CA GLU A 220 -3.25 28.12 3.43
C GLU A 220 -3.82 28.56 4.79
N ASP A 221 -4.93 27.96 5.23
CA ASP A 221 -5.53 28.22 6.54
C ASP A 221 -4.61 27.81 7.70
N ALA A 222 -3.69 26.87 7.49
CA ALA A 222 -2.69 26.47 8.46
C ALA A 222 -1.69 27.60 8.82
N GLU A 223 -1.63 28.69 8.04
CA GLU A 223 -0.89 29.91 8.45
C GLU A 223 -1.43 30.45 9.78
N LYS A 224 -2.73 30.29 10.08
CA LYS A 224 -3.29 30.65 11.39
C LYS A 224 -2.63 29.85 12.51
N LEU A 225 -2.45 28.55 12.31
CA LEU A 225 -1.77 27.66 13.26
C LEU A 225 -0.27 27.98 13.38
N TRP A 226 0.39 28.27 12.26
CA TRP A 226 1.80 28.69 12.22
C TRP A 226 2.09 29.92 13.09
N ASN A 227 1.14 30.87 13.13
CA ASN A 227 1.25 32.12 13.88
C ASN A 227 0.64 32.03 15.30
N ALA A 228 -0.14 31.00 15.61
CA ALA A 228 -0.81 30.86 16.90
C ALA A 228 0.18 30.44 18.01
N PRO A 229 0.27 31.18 19.13
CA PRO A 229 1.04 30.74 20.29
C PRO A 229 0.53 29.38 20.80
N GLY A 230 1.47 28.50 21.13
CA GLY A 230 1.19 27.29 21.89
C GLY A 230 1.13 27.58 23.40
N PRO A 231 0.89 26.55 24.22
CA PRO A 231 0.82 26.66 25.68
C PRO A 231 2.00 27.35 26.36
N ASN A 232 3.19 27.34 25.76
CA ASN A 232 4.37 28.02 26.31
C ASN A 232 4.53 29.49 25.83
N GLY A 233 3.54 30.03 25.12
CA GLY A 233 3.53 31.40 24.61
C GLY A 233 4.30 31.61 23.31
N ARG A 234 4.94 30.58 22.74
CA ARG A 234 5.66 30.65 21.46
C ARG A 234 4.86 30.01 20.32
N ALA A 235 5.02 30.55 19.12
CA ALA A 235 4.51 30.04 17.84
C ALA A 235 5.67 29.67 16.90
N CYS A 236 5.37 28.98 15.79
CA CYS A 236 6.36 28.64 14.76
C CYS A 236 7.02 29.91 14.21
N ALA A 237 6.21 30.95 13.97
CA ALA A 237 6.65 32.25 13.48
C ALA A 237 7.65 32.98 14.38
N ASN A 238 7.76 32.64 15.68
CA ASN A 238 8.76 33.25 16.57
C ASN A 238 10.19 32.72 16.36
N CYS A 239 10.36 31.61 15.64
CA CYS A 239 11.67 31.03 15.34
C CYS A 239 11.96 30.98 13.83
N HIS A 240 10.91 30.91 13.02
CA HIS A 240 10.98 30.76 11.57
C HIS A 240 10.54 32.05 10.87
N ASP A 241 11.46 33.02 10.84
CA ASP A 241 11.19 34.38 10.38
C ASP A 241 10.80 34.48 8.90
N GLY A 242 9.82 35.35 8.61
CA GLY A 242 9.35 35.63 7.26
C GLY A 242 8.23 34.71 6.75
N GLY A 243 7.54 34.01 7.66
CA GLY A 243 6.40 33.14 7.34
C GLY A 243 6.82 31.77 6.82
N ALA A 244 5.86 30.83 6.72
CA ALA A 244 6.14 29.46 6.33
C ALA A 244 6.74 29.38 4.92
N THR A 245 6.17 30.10 3.95
CA THR A 245 6.62 30.12 2.54
C THR A 245 8.10 30.48 2.38
N ARG A 246 8.60 31.48 3.11
CA ARG A 246 10.01 31.90 3.02
C ARG A 246 10.91 31.01 3.85
N SER A 247 10.55 30.79 5.11
CA SER A 247 11.41 30.09 6.08
C SER A 247 11.56 28.59 5.77
N MET A 248 10.53 27.96 5.21
CA MET A 248 10.51 26.53 4.90
C MET A 248 10.89 26.20 3.45
N ARG A 249 11.27 27.21 2.65
CA ARG A 249 11.62 27.01 1.24
C ARG A 249 12.76 26.00 1.09
N GLY A 250 12.49 24.91 0.37
CA GLY A 250 13.46 23.84 0.13
C GLY A 250 13.66 22.89 1.32
N ALA A 251 12.98 23.09 2.46
CA ALA A 251 13.08 22.17 3.59
C ALA A 251 12.52 20.80 3.21
N ALA A 252 11.37 20.77 2.54
CA ALA A 252 10.66 19.55 2.21
C ALA A 252 11.31 18.70 1.11
N THR A 253 12.16 19.29 0.25
CA THR A 253 12.83 18.53 -0.81
C THR A 253 13.77 17.46 -0.26
N ARG A 254 14.18 17.59 1.00
CA ARG A 254 15.13 16.69 1.67
C ARG A 254 14.46 15.72 2.64
N TYR A 255 13.13 15.67 2.71
CA TYR A 255 12.40 14.73 3.57
C TYR A 255 11.71 13.62 2.74
N PRO A 256 11.57 12.39 3.28
CA PRO A 256 12.04 11.94 4.61
C PRO A 256 13.57 11.91 4.75
N LYS A 257 14.09 12.03 5.97
CA LYS A 257 15.53 11.98 6.26
C LYS A 257 15.85 11.33 7.58
N PHE A 258 17.09 10.89 7.74
CA PHE A 258 17.63 10.52 9.04
C PHE A 258 17.79 11.76 9.93
N VAL A 259 17.17 11.74 11.11
CA VAL A 259 17.26 12.81 12.10
C VAL A 259 18.14 12.32 13.25
N ALA A 260 19.39 12.77 13.27
CA ALA A 260 20.41 12.28 14.20
C ALA A 260 20.01 12.39 15.68
N ALA A 261 19.28 13.45 16.07
CA ALA A 261 18.79 13.64 17.43
C ALA A 261 17.87 12.50 17.92
N TYR A 262 17.20 11.80 17.00
CA TYR A 262 16.29 10.69 17.30
C TYR A 262 16.82 9.33 16.82
N GLY A 263 17.96 9.31 16.12
CA GLY A 263 18.56 8.07 15.61
C GLY A 263 17.69 7.32 14.59
N ARG A 264 16.79 8.00 13.88
CA ARG A 264 15.82 7.36 12.96
C ARG A 264 15.47 8.23 11.76
N VAL A 265 14.94 7.59 10.71
CA VAL A 265 14.27 8.30 9.62
C VAL A 265 12.94 8.85 10.09
N MET A 266 12.64 10.08 9.67
CA MET A 266 11.41 10.80 9.96
C MET A 266 10.94 11.55 8.70
N SER A 267 9.62 11.57 8.47
CA SER A 267 8.99 12.56 7.58
C SER A 267 8.81 13.89 8.31
N ILE A 268 8.24 14.88 7.63
CA ILE A 268 7.89 16.16 8.26
C ILE A 268 6.81 15.94 9.32
N GLU A 269 5.80 15.14 9.00
CA GLU A 269 4.69 14.77 9.88
C GLU A 269 5.20 14.14 11.18
N ASP A 270 6.15 13.19 11.08
CA ASP A 270 6.80 12.58 12.24
C ASP A 270 7.57 13.62 13.07
N PHE A 271 8.34 14.49 12.40
CA PHE A 271 9.17 15.49 13.09
C PHE A 271 8.33 16.55 13.81
N LEU A 272 7.16 16.91 13.28
CA LEU A 272 6.22 17.82 13.93
C LEU A 272 5.72 17.27 15.28
N THR A 273 5.56 15.95 15.41
CA THR A 273 5.08 15.30 16.65
C THR A 273 5.99 15.50 17.86
N VAL A 274 7.26 15.82 17.64
CA VAL A 274 8.25 16.09 18.68
C VAL A 274 8.62 17.57 18.72
N HIS A 275 8.83 18.17 17.55
CA HIS A 275 9.26 19.57 17.46
C HIS A 275 8.20 20.55 17.96
N GLY A 276 6.91 20.33 17.64
CA GLY A 276 5.81 21.17 18.11
C GLY A 276 5.75 21.24 19.63
N PRO A 277 5.56 20.10 20.32
CA PRO A 277 5.51 20.07 21.78
C PRO A 277 6.76 20.64 22.45
N GLU A 278 7.96 20.32 21.94
CA GLU A 278 9.22 20.80 22.53
C GLU A 278 9.40 22.32 22.43
N ARG A 279 8.94 22.94 21.34
CA ARG A 279 9.21 24.36 21.05
C ARG A 279 8.07 25.29 21.37
N THR A 280 6.83 24.84 21.24
CA THR A 280 5.61 25.65 21.47
C THR A 280 4.73 25.09 22.59
N GLY A 281 5.00 23.87 23.08
CA GLY A 281 4.12 23.17 24.01
C GLY A 281 2.86 22.60 23.36
N ARG A 282 2.66 22.79 22.05
CA ARG A 282 1.45 22.36 21.34
C ARG A 282 1.60 20.91 20.85
N PRO A 283 0.70 19.99 21.24
CA PRO A 283 0.62 18.67 20.63
C PRO A 283 0.31 18.76 19.14
N LEU A 284 1.14 18.11 18.32
CA LEU A 284 0.92 17.93 16.88
C LEU A 284 0.96 16.43 16.58
N LEU A 285 -0.01 15.69 17.10
CA LEU A 285 -0.04 14.23 17.02
C LEU A 285 0.01 13.77 15.56
N ALA A 286 0.73 12.67 15.27
CA ALA A 286 0.71 12.11 13.92
C ALA A 286 -0.74 11.81 13.54
N GLU A 287 -1.10 12.15 12.30
CA GLU A 287 -2.43 11.97 11.73
C GLU A 287 -3.56 12.87 12.28
N SER A 288 -3.26 13.84 13.16
CA SER A 288 -4.22 14.89 13.51
C SER A 288 -4.33 15.95 12.40
N GLU A 289 -5.47 16.62 12.31
CA GLU A 289 -5.71 17.71 11.33
C GLU A 289 -4.62 18.78 11.40
N ASP A 290 -4.34 19.33 12.59
CA ASP A 290 -3.25 20.30 12.82
C ASP A 290 -1.88 19.84 12.29
N ASN A 291 -1.57 18.54 12.35
CA ASN A 291 -0.28 18.01 11.87
C ASN A 291 -0.26 17.93 10.35
N VAL A 292 -1.32 17.35 9.75
CA VAL A 292 -1.44 17.18 8.30
C VAL A 292 -1.50 18.54 7.61
N ASP A 293 -2.28 19.49 8.12
CA ASP A 293 -2.44 20.82 7.54
C ASP A 293 -1.13 21.63 7.62
N LEU A 294 -0.46 21.61 8.77
CA LEU A 294 0.83 22.28 8.93
C LEU A 294 1.92 21.62 8.05
N ALA A 295 1.91 20.30 7.90
CA ALA A 295 2.81 19.60 6.99
C ALA A 295 2.56 19.99 5.53
N MET A 296 1.29 20.15 5.11
CA MET A 296 0.97 20.65 3.76
C MET A 296 1.53 22.06 3.55
N LEU A 297 1.30 22.99 4.48
CA LEU A 297 1.84 24.36 4.41
C LEU A 297 3.37 24.37 4.28
N ILE A 298 4.07 23.58 5.11
CA ILE A 298 5.54 23.46 5.07
C ILE A 298 6.01 22.92 3.72
N LYS A 299 5.35 21.87 3.19
CA LYS A 299 5.73 21.25 1.91
C LYS A 299 5.41 22.15 0.72
N MET A 300 4.33 22.93 0.77
CA MET A 300 3.95 23.91 -0.27
C MET A 300 5.06 24.94 -0.52
N ALA A 301 5.80 25.35 0.51
CA ALA A 301 6.95 26.26 0.38
C ALA A 301 8.05 25.74 -0.56
N SER A 302 8.04 24.43 -0.89
CA SER A 302 9.01 23.77 -1.77
C SER A 302 8.44 23.34 -3.12
N ASN A 303 7.20 23.71 -3.46
CA ASN A 303 6.60 23.35 -4.76
C ASN A 303 7.46 23.82 -5.94
N GLY A 304 7.52 23.00 -6.99
CA GLY A 304 8.36 23.22 -8.17
C GLY A 304 9.86 22.92 -7.96
N MET A 305 10.34 22.83 -6.72
CA MET A 305 11.72 22.45 -6.44
C MET A 305 11.89 20.92 -6.59
N PRO A 306 13.06 20.44 -7.06
CA PRO A 306 13.29 19.01 -7.21
C PRO A 306 13.45 18.32 -5.86
N VAL A 307 12.79 17.17 -5.71
CA VAL A 307 13.02 16.22 -4.61
C VAL A 307 14.48 15.76 -4.62
N GLN A 308 15.10 15.76 -3.45
CA GLN A 308 16.53 15.52 -3.21
C GLN A 308 16.72 14.84 -1.85
N VAL A 309 16.04 13.71 -1.63
CA VAL A 309 16.27 12.90 -0.43
C VAL A 309 17.65 12.24 -0.51
N ASP A 310 18.31 12.13 0.64
CA ASP A 310 19.63 11.51 0.71
C ASP A 310 19.51 10.00 0.44
N VAL A 311 20.34 9.52 -0.48
CA VAL A 311 20.46 8.10 -0.84
C VAL A 311 21.90 7.58 -0.68
N THR A 312 22.78 8.41 -0.10
CA THR A 312 24.23 8.27 -0.17
C THR A 312 24.91 8.14 1.20
N SER A 313 24.34 8.67 2.28
CA SER A 313 24.88 8.42 3.62
C SER A 313 24.75 6.94 4.02
N ALA A 314 25.53 6.52 5.01
CA ALA A 314 25.45 5.16 5.52
C ALA A 314 24.06 4.87 6.12
N GLU A 315 23.53 5.84 6.87
CA GLU A 315 22.22 5.81 7.51
C GLU A 315 21.10 5.74 6.47
N ALA A 316 21.16 6.58 5.43
CA ALA A 316 20.19 6.55 4.35
C ALA A 316 20.21 5.22 3.59
N ARG A 317 21.39 4.68 3.26
CA ARG A 317 21.49 3.37 2.60
C ARG A 317 20.90 2.24 3.45
N ALA A 318 21.16 2.24 4.75
CA ALA A 318 20.59 1.24 5.65
C ALA A 318 19.06 1.33 5.71
N ALA A 319 18.52 2.54 5.85
CA ALA A 319 17.08 2.79 5.83
C ALA A 319 16.43 2.43 4.49
N LEU A 320 17.07 2.77 3.36
CA LEU A 320 16.61 2.39 2.02
C LEU A 320 16.59 0.87 1.84
N ALA A 321 17.57 0.15 2.36
CA ALA A 321 17.59 -1.32 2.33
C ALA A 321 16.41 -1.91 3.11
N ARG A 322 16.12 -1.39 4.31
CA ARG A 322 14.95 -1.78 5.12
C ARG A 322 13.63 -1.43 4.45
N GLY A 323 13.48 -0.21 3.94
CA GLY A 323 12.30 0.24 3.19
C GLY A 323 12.05 -0.58 1.93
N LYS A 324 13.11 -0.92 1.18
CA LYS A 324 13.04 -1.85 0.04
C LYS A 324 12.58 -3.22 0.49
N ALA A 325 13.14 -3.76 1.58
CA ALA A 325 12.71 -5.06 2.09
C ALA A 325 11.22 -5.06 2.48
N SER A 326 10.72 -3.98 3.11
CA SER A 326 9.28 -3.81 3.36
C SER A 326 8.47 -3.79 2.06
N PHE A 327 8.91 -3.04 1.03
CA PHE A 327 8.20 -2.93 -0.25
C PHE A 327 7.98 -4.29 -0.94
N TYR A 328 8.94 -5.21 -0.83
CA TYR A 328 8.88 -6.56 -1.41
C TYR A 328 8.38 -7.64 -0.44
N ARG A 329 8.18 -7.32 0.85
CA ARG A 329 7.73 -8.29 1.86
C ARG A 329 6.24 -8.57 1.66
N ARG A 330 5.90 -9.86 1.56
CA ARG A 330 4.50 -10.30 1.57
C ARG A 330 4.01 -10.45 2.99
N ILE A 331 2.82 -9.93 3.28
CA ILE A 331 2.19 -9.97 4.61
C ILE A 331 0.69 -10.24 4.52
N GLY A 332 0.05 -10.37 5.70
CA GLY A 332 -1.40 -10.46 5.83
C GLY A 332 -2.00 -11.78 5.33
N GLU A 333 -3.31 -11.90 5.51
CA GLU A 333 -4.12 -13.05 5.07
C GLU A 333 -3.93 -13.34 3.57
N ARG A 334 -3.77 -12.28 2.76
CA ARG A 334 -3.69 -12.42 1.30
C ARG A 334 -2.27 -12.63 0.77
N ASN A 335 -1.26 -12.63 1.63
CA ASN A 335 0.14 -12.86 1.28
C ASN A 335 0.64 -11.96 0.12
N HIS A 336 0.38 -10.65 0.24
CA HIS A 336 0.73 -9.65 -0.77
C HIS A 336 1.80 -8.68 -0.26
N SER A 337 2.59 -8.15 -1.19
CA SER A 337 3.54 -7.06 -0.99
C SER A 337 3.10 -5.80 -1.76
N CYS A 338 3.70 -4.65 -1.45
CA CYS A 338 3.51 -3.44 -2.26
C CYS A 338 3.94 -3.68 -3.72
N ALA A 339 5.04 -4.42 -3.92
CA ALA A 339 5.58 -4.73 -5.23
C ALA A 339 4.59 -5.52 -6.11
N ASP A 340 3.81 -6.43 -5.54
CA ASP A 340 2.83 -7.23 -6.28
C ASP A 340 1.79 -6.36 -7.04
N CYS A 341 1.54 -5.13 -6.58
CA CYS A 341 0.62 -4.19 -7.23
C CYS A 341 1.32 -3.02 -7.93
N HIS A 342 2.49 -2.58 -7.45
CA HIS A 342 3.10 -1.31 -7.86
C HIS A 342 4.35 -1.43 -8.74
N THR A 343 4.80 -2.65 -9.09
CA THR A 343 5.90 -2.83 -10.06
C THR A 343 5.40 -3.14 -11.47
N PRO A 344 6.06 -2.65 -12.54
CA PRO A 344 5.70 -2.89 -13.94
C PRO A 344 5.52 -4.38 -14.29
N GLU A 345 6.42 -5.22 -13.79
CA GLU A 345 6.45 -6.66 -14.00
C GLU A 345 5.29 -7.41 -13.33
N ARG A 346 4.45 -6.72 -12.54
CA ARG A 346 3.34 -7.28 -11.76
C ARG A 346 2.00 -6.61 -12.10
N GLY A 347 1.48 -5.81 -11.17
CA GLY A 347 0.17 -5.17 -11.25
C GLY A 347 0.19 -3.74 -11.77
N ALA A 348 1.34 -3.06 -11.83
CA ALA A 348 1.36 -1.66 -12.24
C ALA A 348 0.86 -1.48 -13.68
N ASN A 349 0.24 -0.33 -13.95
CA ASN A 349 -0.39 -0.01 -15.24
C ASN A 349 -1.56 -0.93 -15.63
N LYS A 350 -2.12 -1.68 -14.67
CA LYS A 350 -3.32 -2.50 -14.82
C LYS A 350 -4.42 -2.02 -13.89
N PHE A 351 -5.66 -2.38 -14.22
CA PHE A 351 -6.83 -2.10 -13.41
C PHE A 351 -7.03 -3.18 -12.35
N LEU A 352 -7.10 -2.75 -11.08
CA LEU A 352 -7.65 -3.51 -9.97
C LEU A 352 -9.10 -3.06 -9.77
N GLY A 353 -10.04 -3.81 -10.34
CA GLY A 353 -11.41 -3.38 -10.52
C GLY A 353 -11.46 -2.08 -11.33
N GLY A 354 -11.99 -1.01 -10.74
CA GLY A 354 -12.06 0.32 -11.37
C GLY A 354 -10.77 1.13 -11.25
N ARG A 355 -9.83 0.70 -10.41
CA ARG A 355 -8.69 1.52 -9.99
C ARG A 355 -7.45 1.16 -10.81
N MET A 356 -6.91 2.12 -11.55
CA MET A 356 -5.60 1.96 -12.18
C MET A 356 -4.51 1.90 -11.12
N LEU A 357 -3.69 0.86 -11.16
CA LEU A 357 -2.53 0.71 -10.29
C LEU A 357 -1.36 1.52 -10.84
N VAL A 358 -0.77 2.34 -9.97
CA VAL A 358 0.33 3.24 -10.32
C VAL A 358 1.66 2.50 -10.29
N ASP A 359 2.53 2.81 -11.24
CA ASP A 359 3.91 2.35 -11.31
C ASP A 359 4.80 3.13 -10.34
N VAL A 360 5.48 2.41 -9.45
CA VAL A 360 6.37 3.02 -8.45
C VAL A 360 7.50 3.83 -9.10
N THR A 361 7.97 3.42 -10.28
CA THR A 361 9.08 4.07 -10.98
C THR A 361 8.70 5.46 -11.51
N GLU A 362 7.41 5.72 -11.71
CA GLU A 362 6.89 7.04 -12.07
C GLU A 362 6.89 8.02 -10.87
N GLY A 363 7.08 7.53 -9.65
CA GLY A 363 7.12 8.31 -8.42
C GLY A 363 5.75 8.45 -7.76
N LEU A 364 5.70 8.29 -6.44
CA LEU A 364 4.46 8.14 -5.68
C LEU A 364 4.25 9.19 -4.59
N THR A 365 5.29 9.90 -4.16
CA THR A 365 5.30 10.60 -2.86
C THR A 365 5.38 12.12 -3.00
N ARG A 366 5.93 12.65 -4.10
CA ARG A 366 6.17 14.09 -4.31
C ARG A 366 4.93 15.01 -4.25
N HIS A 367 3.74 14.41 -4.16
CA HIS A 367 2.44 15.08 -4.08
C HIS A 367 1.66 14.78 -2.79
N PHE A 368 2.32 14.25 -1.76
CA PHE A 368 1.73 14.01 -0.44
C PHE A 368 2.10 15.11 0.58
N PRO A 369 1.18 15.51 1.48
CA PRO A 369 -0.21 15.05 1.61
C PRO A 369 -1.10 15.37 0.41
N THR A 370 -2.14 14.55 0.22
CA THR A 370 -3.03 14.63 -0.95
C THR A 370 -4.50 14.62 -0.52
N TRP A 371 -5.31 15.45 -1.17
CA TRP A 371 -6.76 15.39 -1.05
C TRP A 371 -7.30 14.10 -1.65
N ARG A 372 -8.11 13.38 -0.89
CA ARG A 372 -8.78 12.14 -1.30
C ARG A 372 -10.24 12.43 -1.61
N THR A 373 -10.60 12.51 -2.89
CA THR A 373 -11.97 12.88 -3.28
C THR A 373 -13.01 11.86 -2.81
N SER A 374 -12.65 10.57 -2.70
CA SER A 374 -13.54 9.54 -2.13
C SER A 374 -13.76 9.65 -0.62
N GLN A 375 -13.00 10.48 0.08
CA GLN A 375 -13.00 10.58 1.54
C GLN A 375 -13.32 11.98 2.05
N GLY A 376 -13.24 12.99 1.18
CA GLY A 376 -13.42 14.39 1.56
C GLY A 376 -12.40 14.87 2.60
N ALA A 377 -11.16 14.35 2.53
CA ALA A 377 -10.11 14.66 3.50
C ALA A 377 -8.70 14.62 2.89
N ALA A 378 -7.77 15.39 3.46
CA ALA A 378 -6.34 15.29 3.17
C ALA A 378 -5.73 14.05 3.87
N TRP A 379 -4.94 13.29 3.12
CA TRP A 379 -4.22 12.12 3.62
C TRP A 379 -2.72 12.34 3.39
N ASP A 380 -1.93 12.13 4.44
CA ASP A 380 -0.48 12.02 4.31
C ASP A 380 -0.09 10.63 3.74
N MET A 381 1.21 10.36 3.66
CA MET A 381 1.68 9.06 3.20
C MET A 381 1.45 7.94 4.22
N ARG A 382 1.40 8.25 5.52
CA ARG A 382 1.16 7.28 6.61
C ARG A 382 -0.26 6.72 6.55
N ARG A 383 -1.28 7.58 6.45
CA ARG A 383 -2.67 7.15 6.23
C ARG A 383 -2.80 6.32 4.97
N ARG A 384 -2.06 6.68 3.91
CA ARG A 384 -2.05 5.89 2.67
C ARG A 384 -1.48 4.49 2.90
N PHE A 385 -0.36 4.34 3.60
CA PHE A 385 0.19 3.02 3.94
C PHE A 385 -0.79 2.20 4.77
N GLN A 386 -1.39 2.81 5.80
CA GLN A 386 -2.37 2.13 6.64
C GLN A 386 -3.58 1.66 5.82
N TRP A 387 -4.11 2.49 4.93
CA TRP A 387 -5.19 2.09 4.03
C TRP A 387 -4.79 0.91 3.14
N CYS A 388 -3.55 0.90 2.63
CA CYS A 388 -3.01 -0.20 1.84
C CYS A 388 -2.98 -1.53 2.62
N MET A 389 -2.98 -1.53 3.95
CA MET A 389 -3.04 -2.77 4.75
C MET A 389 -4.43 -3.43 4.71
N THR A 390 -5.48 -2.66 4.42
CA THR A 390 -6.86 -3.16 4.42
C THR A 390 -7.11 -4.23 3.35
N PRO A 391 -6.74 -4.05 2.06
CA PRO A 391 -6.88 -5.12 1.07
C PRO A 391 -5.87 -6.26 1.25
N LEU A 392 -4.86 -6.13 2.11
CA LEU A 392 -3.89 -7.20 2.37
C LEU A 392 -4.39 -8.18 3.45
N GLY A 393 -5.44 -7.81 4.20
CA GLY A 393 -5.86 -8.56 5.38
C GLY A 393 -4.77 -8.53 6.45
N ALA A 394 -4.26 -7.34 6.74
CA ALA A 394 -3.20 -7.12 7.73
C ALA A 394 -3.60 -6.05 8.76
N ASN A 395 -3.06 -6.18 9.97
CA ASN A 395 -3.11 -5.10 10.96
C ASN A 395 -2.11 -4.00 10.59
N MET A 396 -2.48 -2.76 10.90
CA MET A 396 -1.67 -1.58 10.64
C MET A 396 -0.65 -1.38 11.74
N LEU A 397 0.50 -0.79 11.41
CA LEU A 397 1.39 -0.19 12.40
C LEU A 397 0.92 1.22 12.77
N ALA A 398 1.48 1.76 13.83
CA ALA A 398 1.34 3.18 14.15
C ALA A 398 1.77 4.06 12.97
N ALA A 399 1.10 5.20 12.77
CA ALA A 399 1.41 6.09 11.65
C ALA A 399 2.85 6.60 11.68
N ASP A 400 3.41 6.82 12.86
CA ASP A 400 4.79 7.26 13.09
C ASP A 400 5.78 6.09 13.32
N ALA A 401 5.41 4.87 12.89
CA ALA A 401 6.30 3.72 12.91
C ALA A 401 7.52 3.92 11.97
N ILE A 402 8.69 3.44 12.38
CA ILE A 402 9.93 3.62 11.60
C ILE A 402 9.87 2.89 10.26
N GLU A 403 9.17 1.76 10.23
CA GLU A 403 8.91 0.95 9.04
C GLU A 403 8.24 1.76 7.93
N TYR A 404 7.29 2.62 8.30
CA TYR A 404 6.62 3.50 7.36
C TYR A 404 7.54 4.64 6.90
N ALA A 405 8.33 5.22 7.80
CA ALA A 405 9.28 6.29 7.45
C ALA A 405 10.36 5.81 6.47
N GLU A 406 10.89 4.61 6.68
CA GLU A 406 11.89 4.01 5.80
C GLU A 406 11.28 3.51 4.50
N LEU A 407 10.05 3.00 4.52
CA LEU A 407 9.30 2.71 3.30
C LEU A 407 9.03 3.98 2.48
N GLU A 408 8.64 5.09 3.12
CA GLU A 408 8.47 6.37 2.43
C GLU A 408 9.78 6.85 1.84
N LEU A 409 10.90 6.80 2.57
CA LEU A 409 12.22 7.16 2.02
C LEU A 409 12.55 6.35 0.76
N TYR A 410 12.29 5.04 0.77
CA TYR A 410 12.47 4.18 -0.40
C TYR A 410 11.59 4.64 -1.57
N LEU A 411 10.31 4.93 -1.34
CA LEU A 411 9.40 5.40 -2.40
C LEU A 411 9.78 6.80 -2.90
N THR A 412 10.18 7.72 -2.03
CA THR A 412 10.61 9.07 -2.37
C THR A 412 11.93 9.06 -3.15
N SER A 413 12.76 8.03 -3.03
CA SER A 413 13.97 7.90 -3.86
C SER A 413 13.66 7.83 -5.37
N PHE A 414 12.50 7.29 -5.77
CA PHE A 414 12.03 7.29 -7.16
C PHE A 414 11.54 8.67 -7.62
N ASP A 415 11.31 9.59 -6.68
CA ASP A 415 10.92 10.97 -6.95
C ASP A 415 12.12 11.92 -7.09
N ASN A 416 13.34 11.49 -6.77
CA ASN A 416 14.54 12.34 -6.85
C ASN A 416 14.69 12.99 -8.24
N GLY A 417 14.92 14.30 -8.25
CA GLY A 417 14.99 15.14 -9.45
C GLY A 417 13.64 15.61 -9.98
N LYS A 418 12.51 15.03 -9.57
CA LYS A 418 11.17 15.45 -9.99
C LYS A 418 10.68 16.63 -9.13
N PRO A 419 9.90 17.58 -9.71
CA PRO A 419 9.42 18.74 -8.97
C PRO A 419 8.36 18.36 -7.94
N MET A 420 8.41 18.92 -6.73
CA MET A 420 7.35 18.77 -5.73
C MET A 420 6.03 19.43 -6.21
N SER A 421 4.90 18.83 -5.83
CA SER A 421 3.55 19.33 -6.15
C SER A 421 2.57 18.92 -5.04
N VAL A 422 2.64 19.62 -3.91
CA VAL A 422 1.84 19.41 -2.69
C VAL A 422 0.94 20.62 -2.45
N PRO A 423 -0.33 20.45 -2.03
CA PRO A 423 -1.02 19.18 -1.88
C PRO A 423 -1.37 18.56 -3.25
N GLY A 424 -1.32 17.23 -3.34
CA GLY A 424 -1.86 16.52 -4.50
C GLY A 424 -3.38 16.37 -4.42
N ILE A 425 -4.03 15.91 -5.48
CA ILE A 425 -5.44 15.48 -5.46
C ILE A 425 -5.63 14.13 -6.16
N ARG A 426 -6.25 13.15 -5.49
CA ARG A 426 -6.45 11.78 -5.99
C ARG A 426 -7.79 11.21 -5.52
N HIS A 427 -8.27 10.16 -6.20
CA HIS A 427 -9.50 9.47 -5.83
C HIS A 427 -9.34 8.51 -4.66
#